data_AF-A0A5C8M574-F1
#
_entry.id   AF-A0A5C8M574-F1
#
_cell.length_a   1.000
_cell.length_b   1.000
_cell.length_c   1.000
_cell.angle_alpha   90.00
_cell.angle_beta   90.00
_cell.angle_gamma   90.00
#
_symmetry.space_group_name_H-M   'P 1'
#
loop_
_entity.id
_entity.type
_entity.pdbx_description
1 polymer ?
#
loop_
_entity_poly.entity_id
_entity_poly.type
_entity_poly.pdbx_seq_one_letter_code
_entity_poly.pdbx_strand_id
1 'polypeptide(L)'
;MPVKYSAVPFVVAFPTERLEAFLEGHVRGFNYFGGIPKEGLYDNATTQVVKVLAGPDREEHEWFSSLRAHYLFDSHFCRPAHANEKGTIESLVKYVRSRALVPVPSFASWDECNAHLLRWCEKEKEKHADRWQEEKAALRALPTTSFSSARPLPVKVNTYSLATVDRNQYSVPCQYTGQMIIAKAYVDRIDLIVGSQIVFTHTRCYRRGEVFMEIGHYLSVLERKPHAITHASVVRQLPAVFGRLREKMLAAHSRGYKDFLAVLLLLREYALSDVATALETMDEADVTATTLRQRLSPMDTSAQ
;
A
#
# COMPACT_ATOMS: atom_id res chain seq x y z
N MET A 1 -1.07 16.22 -12.92
CA MET A 1 -2.28 16.63 -13.64
C MET A 1 -2.58 18.09 -13.31
N PRO A 2 -2.47 19.03 -14.25
CA PRO A 2 -2.99 20.38 -14.07
C PRO A 2 -4.45 20.48 -14.54
N VAL A 3 -5.25 21.33 -13.90
CA VAL A 3 -6.53 21.80 -14.47
C VAL A 3 -6.26 22.97 -15.41
N LYS A 4 -7.03 23.09 -16.50
CA LYS A 4 -6.61 23.85 -17.69
C LYS A 4 -6.80 25.36 -17.52
N TYR A 5 -7.88 25.81 -16.88
CA TYR A 5 -8.22 27.24 -16.80
C TYR A 5 -7.37 27.97 -15.74
N SER A 6 -7.33 27.43 -14.52
CA SER A 6 -6.57 28.00 -13.41
C SER A 6 -5.09 27.63 -13.42
N ALA A 7 -4.70 26.62 -14.22
CA ALA A 7 -3.36 26.03 -14.24
C ALA A 7 -2.92 25.42 -12.89
N VAL A 8 -3.85 25.21 -11.95
CA VAL A 8 -3.54 24.62 -10.64
C VAL A 8 -3.02 23.19 -10.83
N PRO A 9 -1.79 22.89 -10.36
CA PRO A 9 -1.21 21.57 -10.52
C PRO A 9 -1.58 20.65 -9.36
N PHE A 10 -1.83 19.39 -9.69
CA PHE A 10 -1.75 18.28 -8.74
C PHE A 10 -0.64 17.32 -9.16
N VAL A 11 0.22 16.96 -8.22
CA VAL A 11 1.37 16.09 -8.44
C VAL A 11 1.49 15.08 -7.31
N VAL A 12 1.68 13.82 -7.67
CA VAL A 12 1.93 12.71 -6.76
C VAL A 12 2.99 11.81 -7.40
N ALA A 13 3.89 11.28 -6.58
CA ALA A 13 4.95 10.39 -6.99
C ALA A 13 4.62 8.95 -6.56
N PHE A 14 4.94 8.01 -7.45
CA PHE A 14 4.73 6.58 -7.24
C PHE A 14 6.01 5.78 -7.58
N PRO A 15 6.21 4.61 -6.95
CA PRO A 15 7.33 3.71 -7.24
C PRO A 15 7.23 3.01 -8.60
N THR A 16 6.13 3.19 -9.34
CA THR A 16 5.89 2.51 -10.62
C THR A 16 5.10 3.40 -11.57
N GLU A 17 5.28 3.17 -12.87
CA GLU A 17 4.50 3.80 -13.95
C GLU A 17 3.37 2.90 -14.48
N ARG A 18 3.13 1.75 -13.83
CA ARG A 18 2.07 0.82 -14.22
C ARG A 18 0.68 1.45 -14.10
N LEU A 19 -0.28 0.80 -14.75
CA LEU A 19 -1.66 1.24 -14.84
C LEU A 19 -2.27 1.59 -13.47
N GLU A 20 -2.06 0.79 -12.43
CA GLU A 20 -2.60 1.07 -11.10
C GLU A 20 -2.13 2.42 -10.52
N ALA A 21 -0.89 2.83 -10.80
CA ALA A 21 -0.36 4.13 -10.39
C ALA A 21 -0.96 5.26 -11.20
N PHE A 22 -1.19 5.02 -12.49
CA PHE A 22 -1.90 5.97 -13.34
C PHE A 22 -3.35 6.19 -12.89
N LEU A 23 -4.09 5.12 -12.57
CA LEU A 23 -5.47 5.20 -12.07
C LEU A 23 -5.51 5.86 -10.68
N GLU A 24 -4.60 5.46 -9.77
CA GLU A 24 -4.49 6.05 -8.43
C GLU A 24 -4.19 7.55 -8.49
N GLY A 25 -3.35 7.98 -9.44
CA GLY A 25 -3.07 9.40 -9.67
C GLY A 25 -4.32 10.22 -10.00
N HIS A 26 -5.26 9.66 -10.77
CA HIS A 26 -6.54 10.29 -11.07
C HIS A 26 -7.45 10.35 -9.85
N VAL A 27 -7.58 9.23 -9.13
CA VAL A 27 -8.40 9.16 -7.90
C VAL A 27 -7.91 10.21 -6.90
N ARG A 28 -6.60 10.26 -6.63
CA ARG A 28 -6.02 11.25 -5.71
C ARG A 28 -6.17 12.68 -6.24
N GLY A 29 -6.03 12.89 -7.55
CA GLY A 29 -6.19 14.21 -8.17
C GLY A 29 -7.61 14.75 -8.09
N PHE A 30 -8.62 13.93 -8.41
CA PHE A 30 -10.02 14.34 -8.30
C PHE A 30 -10.40 14.64 -6.85
N ASN A 31 -9.92 13.83 -5.90
CA ASN A 31 -10.08 14.10 -4.47
C ASN A 31 -9.41 15.41 -4.05
N TYR A 32 -8.20 15.69 -4.53
CA TYR A 32 -7.48 16.94 -4.28
C TYR A 32 -8.24 18.17 -4.77
N PHE A 33 -8.79 18.11 -5.98
CA PHE A 33 -9.58 19.19 -6.55
C PHE A 33 -10.96 19.34 -5.91
N GLY A 34 -11.44 18.30 -5.22
CA GLY A 34 -12.80 18.25 -4.67
C GLY A 34 -13.87 18.15 -5.75
N GLY A 35 -13.49 17.68 -6.94
CA GLY A 35 -14.37 17.63 -8.09
C GLY A 35 -13.69 17.05 -9.33
N ILE A 36 -14.48 16.84 -10.37
CA ILE A 36 -14.07 16.12 -11.58
C ILE A 36 -14.18 17.06 -12.79
N PRO A 37 -13.11 17.22 -13.58
CA PRO A 37 -13.18 17.95 -14.83
C PRO A 37 -14.13 17.27 -15.83
N LYS A 38 -14.60 18.01 -16.82
CA LYS A 38 -15.45 17.46 -17.89
C LYS A 38 -14.64 16.53 -18.81
N GLU A 39 -13.41 16.95 -19.12
CA GLU A 39 -12.54 16.31 -20.11
C GLU A 39 -11.11 16.27 -19.59
N GLY A 40 -10.41 15.16 -19.84
CA GLY A 40 -8.97 15.00 -19.61
C GLY A 40 -8.23 14.85 -20.94
N LEU A 41 -7.05 15.47 -21.03
CA LEU A 41 -6.17 15.37 -22.20
C LEU A 41 -5.07 14.34 -21.94
N TYR A 42 -4.92 13.41 -22.87
CA TYR A 42 -4.14 12.19 -22.69
C TYR A 42 -3.19 11.94 -23.86
N ASP A 43 -2.04 11.33 -23.57
CA ASP A 43 -1.09 10.87 -24.59
C ASP A 43 -1.45 9.42 -25.00
N ASN A 44 -1.00 8.96 -26.16
CA ASN A 44 -1.26 7.59 -26.65
C ASN A 44 -0.37 6.55 -25.95
N ALA A 45 -0.12 6.70 -24.65
CA ALA A 45 0.68 5.76 -23.88
C ALA A 45 -0.05 4.42 -23.74
N THR A 46 0.69 3.31 -23.70
CA THR A 46 0.16 1.95 -23.55
C THR A 46 -0.59 1.73 -22.22
N THR A 47 -0.38 2.59 -21.22
CA THR A 47 -1.15 2.62 -19.97
C THR A 47 -2.57 3.18 -20.16
N GLN A 48 -2.83 3.88 -21.26
CA GLN A 48 -4.10 4.53 -21.56
C GLN A 48 -4.79 3.88 -22.77
N VAL A 49 -4.01 3.31 -23.70
CA VAL A 49 -4.47 2.77 -24.98
C VAL A 49 -3.95 1.34 -25.17
N VAL A 50 -4.86 0.37 -25.36
CA VAL A 50 -4.54 -1.04 -25.67
C VAL A 50 -4.29 -1.23 -27.17
N LYS A 51 -5.03 -0.52 -28.04
CA LYS A 51 -4.75 -0.45 -29.48
C LYS A 51 -5.09 0.92 -30.06
N VAL A 52 -4.28 1.34 -31.03
CA VAL A 52 -4.56 2.49 -31.88
C VAL A 52 -5.37 2.01 -33.09
N LEU A 53 -6.61 2.49 -33.25
CA LEU A 53 -7.46 2.23 -34.43
C LEU A 53 -7.33 3.39 -35.44
N ALA A 54 -7.89 3.22 -36.65
CA ALA A 54 -7.87 4.26 -37.68
C ALA A 54 -8.66 5.51 -37.23
N GLY A 55 -8.14 6.71 -37.51
CA GLY A 55 -8.78 7.97 -37.12
C GLY A 55 -8.53 8.38 -35.65
N PRO A 56 -9.48 9.08 -34.99
CA PRO A 56 -9.37 9.46 -33.57
C PRO A 56 -9.68 8.30 -32.60
N ASP A 57 -10.17 7.17 -33.11
CA ASP A 57 -10.66 6.07 -32.28
C ASP A 57 -9.52 5.28 -31.63
N ARG A 58 -9.68 4.97 -30.34
CA ARG A 58 -8.70 4.21 -29.54
C ARG A 58 -9.43 3.11 -28.78
N GLU A 59 -8.84 1.92 -28.72
CA GLU A 59 -9.27 0.89 -27.79
C GLU A 59 -8.62 1.21 -26.44
N GLU A 60 -9.37 1.86 -25.55
CA GLU A 60 -8.93 2.20 -24.20
C GLU A 60 -8.63 0.95 -23.39
N HIS A 61 -7.70 1.05 -22.46
CA HIS A 61 -7.55 0.01 -21.45
C HIS A 61 -8.85 -0.11 -20.64
N GLU A 62 -9.43 -1.32 -20.53
CA GLU A 62 -10.73 -1.58 -19.88
C GLU A 62 -10.88 -0.88 -18.52
N TRP A 63 -9.82 -0.89 -17.73
CA TRP A 63 -9.75 -0.23 -16.42
C TRP A 63 -9.73 1.30 -16.48
N PHE A 64 -9.11 1.89 -17.50
CA PHE A 64 -9.20 3.34 -17.72
C PHE A 64 -10.61 3.74 -18.17
N SER A 65 -11.22 2.94 -19.05
CA SER A 65 -12.64 3.12 -19.41
C SER A 65 -13.55 2.99 -18.19
N SER A 66 -13.26 2.05 -17.29
CA SER A 66 -13.98 1.89 -16.01
C SER A 66 -13.82 3.09 -15.09
N LEU A 67 -12.62 3.68 -15.01
CA LEU A 67 -12.37 4.92 -14.27
C LEU A 67 -13.18 6.09 -14.87
N ARG A 68 -13.15 6.22 -16.20
CA ARG A 68 -13.94 7.21 -16.93
C ARG A 68 -15.43 7.07 -16.66
N ALA A 69 -15.97 5.86 -16.71
CA ALA A 69 -17.37 5.59 -16.41
C ALA A 69 -17.71 5.91 -14.94
N HIS A 70 -16.82 5.58 -13.99
CA HIS A 70 -17.03 5.85 -12.57
C HIS A 70 -17.07 7.35 -12.23
N TYR A 71 -16.17 8.14 -12.83
CA TYR A 71 -16.07 9.58 -12.59
C TYR A 71 -16.76 10.42 -13.69
N LEU A 72 -17.38 9.77 -14.68
CA LEU A 72 -18.14 10.35 -15.78
C LEU A 72 -17.37 11.34 -16.68
N PHE A 73 -16.06 11.30 -16.79
CA PHE A 73 -15.28 12.25 -17.62
C PHE A 73 -14.93 11.73 -19.01
N ASP A 74 -14.74 12.65 -19.95
CA ASP A 74 -14.29 12.35 -21.31
C ASP A 74 -12.78 12.34 -21.41
N SER A 75 -12.22 11.45 -22.25
CA SER A 75 -10.79 11.46 -22.57
C SER A 75 -10.58 11.86 -24.01
N HIS A 76 -9.77 12.90 -24.20
CA HIS A 76 -9.29 13.32 -25.50
C HIS A 76 -7.84 12.91 -25.66
N PHE A 77 -7.57 12.10 -26.68
CA PHE A 77 -6.22 11.66 -27.01
C PHE A 77 -5.58 12.63 -28.01
N CYS A 78 -4.37 13.08 -27.71
CA CYS A 78 -3.60 13.93 -28.62
C CYS A 78 -3.39 13.20 -29.96
N ARG A 79 -3.47 13.95 -31.07
CA ARG A 79 -3.21 13.39 -32.40
C ARG A 79 -1.72 13.04 -32.57
N PRO A 80 -1.38 11.92 -33.23
CA PRO A 80 0.01 11.61 -33.55
C PRO A 80 0.66 12.78 -34.32
N ALA A 81 1.90 13.14 -33.96
CA ALA A 81 2.70 14.23 -34.56
C ALA A 81 2.26 15.69 -34.28
N HIS A 82 1.33 15.95 -33.35
CA HIS A 82 1.00 17.31 -32.89
C HIS A 82 1.65 17.65 -31.54
N ALA A 83 2.91 18.10 -31.58
CA ALA A 83 3.71 18.41 -30.37
C ALA A 83 3.12 19.53 -29.48
N ASN A 84 2.30 20.42 -30.04
CA ASN A 84 1.77 21.58 -29.33
C ASN A 84 0.78 21.21 -28.21
N GLU A 85 0.03 20.10 -28.35
CA GLU A 85 -0.96 19.65 -27.34
C GLU A 85 -0.29 18.98 -26.13
N LYS A 86 0.92 18.44 -26.32
CA LYS A 86 1.70 17.76 -25.27
C LYS A 86 2.47 18.71 -24.36
N GLY A 87 2.62 19.97 -24.78
CA GLY A 87 3.47 20.97 -24.12
C GLY A 87 3.11 21.27 -22.66
N THR A 88 1.83 21.17 -22.27
CA THR A 88 1.39 21.51 -20.90
C THR A 88 1.91 20.52 -19.86
N ILE A 89 1.83 19.22 -20.12
CA ILE A 89 2.28 18.19 -19.17
C ILE A 89 3.81 18.18 -19.06
N GLU A 90 4.51 18.27 -20.19
CA GLU A 90 5.97 18.34 -20.19
C GLU A 90 6.49 19.61 -19.48
N SER A 91 5.83 20.75 -19.70
CA SER A 91 6.15 21.99 -19.01
C SER A 91 5.90 21.88 -17.52
N LEU A 92 4.80 21.24 -17.09
CA LEU A 92 4.53 21.00 -15.68
C LEU A 92 5.62 20.11 -15.05
N VAL A 93 6.01 19.02 -15.69
CA VAL A 93 7.07 18.14 -15.16
C VAL A 93 8.39 18.90 -15.01
N LYS A 94 8.78 19.70 -16.02
CA LYS A 94 9.97 20.56 -15.94
C LYS A 94 9.85 21.60 -14.81
N TYR A 95 8.67 22.18 -14.64
CA TYR A 95 8.39 23.17 -13.59
C TYR A 95 8.49 22.56 -12.18
N VAL A 96 7.87 21.41 -11.95
CA VAL A 96 7.95 20.68 -10.69
C VAL A 96 9.41 20.32 -10.37
N ARG A 97 10.14 19.79 -11.35
CA ARG A 97 11.56 19.42 -11.16
C ARG A 97 12.45 20.60 -10.82
N SER A 98 12.16 21.79 -11.35
CA SER A 98 12.98 22.99 -11.13
C SER A 98 12.55 23.83 -9.93
N ARG A 99 11.30 23.70 -9.45
CA ARG A 99 10.74 24.53 -8.37
C ARG A 99 10.36 23.77 -7.11
N ALA A 100 9.89 22.54 -7.22
CA ALA A 100 9.48 21.72 -6.09
C ALA A 100 10.62 20.83 -5.56
N LEU A 101 11.53 20.42 -6.45
CA LEU A 101 12.59 19.44 -6.15
C LEU A 101 14.00 20.06 -6.22
N VAL A 102 14.12 21.36 -5.98
CA VAL A 102 15.41 22.08 -5.92
C VAL A 102 15.54 22.82 -4.59
N PRO A 103 16.65 22.63 -3.83
CA PRO A 103 17.71 21.65 -4.07
C PRO A 103 17.17 20.21 -4.06
N VAL A 104 17.89 19.27 -4.68
CA VAL A 104 17.43 17.87 -4.81
C VAL A 104 17.15 17.30 -3.41
N PRO A 105 15.88 17.03 -3.06
CA PRO A 105 15.54 16.60 -1.72
C PRO A 105 15.84 15.11 -1.53
N SER A 106 16.08 14.72 -0.28
CA SER A 106 16.11 13.33 0.16
C SER A 106 14.94 13.10 1.12
N PHE A 107 14.23 11.99 0.93
CA PHE A 107 13.06 11.63 1.74
C PHE A 107 13.24 10.20 2.26
N ALA A 108 12.75 9.93 3.47
CA ALA A 108 12.76 8.59 4.08
C ALA A 108 11.70 7.66 3.49
N SER A 109 10.62 8.21 2.92
CA SER A 109 9.53 7.43 2.32
C SER A 109 8.83 8.15 1.17
N TRP A 110 8.04 7.40 0.40
CA TRP A 110 7.14 7.95 -0.62
C TRP A 110 6.07 8.87 -0.01
N ASP A 111 5.61 8.58 1.21
CA ASP A 111 4.62 9.42 1.90
C ASP A 111 5.20 10.79 2.25
N GLU A 112 6.44 10.84 2.71
CA GLU A 112 7.13 12.10 2.99
C GLU A 112 7.34 12.92 1.71
N CYS A 113 7.78 12.27 0.64
CA CYS A 113 7.92 12.88 -0.69
C CYS A 113 6.57 13.46 -1.18
N ASN A 114 5.49 12.69 -1.06
CA ASN A 114 4.16 13.11 -1.47
C ASN A 114 3.58 14.22 -0.59
N ALA A 115 3.88 14.23 0.72
CA ALA A 115 3.51 15.33 1.60
C ALA A 115 4.23 16.64 1.20
N HIS A 116 5.50 16.55 0.80
CA HIS A 116 6.25 17.70 0.27
C HIS A 116 5.64 18.22 -1.04
N LEU A 117 5.35 17.33 -2.00
CA LEU A 117 4.71 17.68 -3.27
C LEU A 117 3.32 18.29 -3.07
N LEU A 118 2.53 17.77 -2.13
CA LEU A 118 1.22 18.30 -1.80
C LEU A 118 1.30 19.73 -1.25
N ARG A 119 2.23 19.99 -0.32
CA ARG A 119 2.49 21.36 0.18
C ARG A 119 2.89 22.32 -0.95
N TRP A 120 3.66 21.84 -1.92
CA TRP A 120 3.99 22.63 -3.09
C TRP A 120 2.75 22.91 -3.97
N CYS A 121 1.90 21.91 -4.21
CA CYS A 121 0.65 22.09 -4.97
C CYS A 121 -0.27 23.12 -4.30
N GLU A 122 -0.41 23.08 -2.96
CA GLU A 122 -1.19 24.07 -2.21
C GLU A 122 -0.68 25.50 -2.42
N LYS A 123 0.65 25.71 -2.38
CA LYS A 123 1.26 27.02 -2.65
C LYS A 123 1.00 27.49 -4.09
N GLU A 124 1.05 26.59 -5.07
CA GLU A 124 0.72 26.94 -6.46
C GLU A 124 -0.77 27.24 -6.64
N LYS A 125 -1.64 26.53 -5.92
CA LYS A 125 -3.09 26.79 -5.91
C LYS A 125 -3.41 28.18 -5.36
N GLU A 126 -2.75 28.60 -4.28
CA GLU A 126 -2.91 29.94 -3.69
C GLU A 126 -2.52 31.06 -4.67
N LYS A 127 -1.45 30.87 -5.45
CA LYS A 127 -1.03 31.84 -6.49
C LYS A 127 -2.05 32.01 -7.61
N HIS A 128 -2.96 31.06 -7.77
CA HIS A 128 -3.98 31.04 -8.80
C HIS A 128 -5.40 31.06 -8.21
N ALA A 129 -5.54 31.55 -6.97
CA ALA A 129 -6.78 31.47 -6.19
C ALA A 129 -8.01 31.98 -6.95
N ASP A 130 -7.94 33.14 -7.60
CA ASP A 130 -9.09 33.74 -8.29
C ASP A 130 -9.62 32.83 -9.41
N ARG A 131 -8.72 32.39 -10.32
CA ARG A 131 -9.08 31.47 -11.40
C ARG A 131 -9.45 30.08 -10.89
N TRP A 132 -8.84 29.65 -9.78
CA TRP A 132 -9.15 28.38 -9.15
C TRP A 132 -10.58 28.34 -8.60
N GLN A 133 -11.07 29.41 -7.95
CA GLN A 133 -12.44 29.42 -7.44
C GLN A 133 -13.47 29.32 -8.58
N GLU A 134 -13.22 30.01 -9.69
CA GLU A 134 -14.06 29.93 -10.89
C GLU A 134 -14.04 28.51 -11.49
N GLU A 135 -12.86 27.92 -11.70
CA GLU A 135 -12.77 26.55 -12.24
C GLU A 135 -13.39 25.52 -11.31
N LYS A 136 -13.17 25.66 -10.00
CA LYS A 136 -13.73 24.77 -8.98
C LYS A 136 -15.26 24.76 -9.02
N ALA A 137 -15.89 25.92 -9.21
CA ALA A 137 -17.35 26.02 -9.34
C ALA A 137 -17.89 25.29 -10.59
N ALA A 138 -17.06 25.11 -11.62
CA ALA A 138 -17.42 24.40 -12.84
C ALA A 138 -17.13 22.89 -12.81
N LEU A 139 -16.44 22.40 -11.76
CA LEU A 139 -16.16 20.97 -11.59
C LEU A 139 -17.44 20.22 -11.20
N ARG A 140 -17.53 18.96 -11.64
CA ARG A 140 -18.59 18.07 -11.17
C ARG A 140 -18.28 17.53 -9.79
N ALA A 141 -19.33 17.25 -9.03
CA ALA A 141 -19.20 16.66 -7.70
C ALA A 141 -18.54 15.27 -7.77
N LEU A 142 -17.78 14.94 -6.73
CA LEU A 142 -17.22 13.60 -6.57
C LEU A 142 -18.34 12.59 -6.25
N PRO A 143 -18.27 11.35 -6.76
CA PRO A 143 -19.13 10.27 -6.31
C PRO A 143 -18.89 9.95 -4.83
N THR A 144 -19.89 9.40 -4.16
CA THR A 144 -19.78 8.97 -2.75
C THR A 144 -18.80 7.82 -2.55
N THR A 145 -18.61 6.99 -3.57
CA THR A 145 -17.68 5.85 -3.56
C THR A 145 -16.43 6.15 -4.37
N SER A 146 -15.25 5.85 -3.82
CA SER A 146 -13.98 5.92 -4.55
C SER A 146 -13.82 4.75 -5.52
N PHE A 147 -13.21 5.02 -6.67
CA PHE A 147 -12.83 3.97 -7.62
C PHE A 147 -11.70 3.10 -7.05
N SER A 148 -11.75 1.79 -7.33
CA SER A 148 -10.70 0.85 -6.95
C SER A 148 -9.61 0.84 -8.03
N SER A 149 -8.49 1.52 -7.77
CA SER A 149 -7.31 1.58 -8.65
C SER A 149 -6.54 0.25 -8.74
N ALA A 150 -6.87 -0.72 -7.89
CA ALA A 150 -6.23 -2.03 -7.82
C ALA A 150 -6.93 -3.08 -8.68
N ARG A 151 -6.14 -3.77 -9.50
CA ARG A 151 -6.61 -4.94 -10.25
C ARG A 151 -6.79 -6.14 -9.30
N PRO A 152 -7.97 -6.79 -9.29
CA PRO A 152 -8.17 -8.05 -8.59
C PRO A 152 -7.48 -9.18 -9.36
N LEU A 153 -6.69 -9.98 -8.64
CA LEU A 153 -5.97 -11.13 -9.16
C LEU A 153 -6.38 -12.38 -8.38
N PRO A 154 -6.93 -13.42 -9.03
CA PRO A 154 -7.16 -14.69 -8.37
C PRO A 154 -5.81 -15.37 -8.10
N VAL A 155 -5.53 -15.67 -6.83
CA VAL A 155 -4.28 -16.30 -6.40
C VAL A 155 -4.59 -17.52 -5.55
N LYS A 156 -3.86 -18.61 -5.81
CA LYS A 156 -3.95 -19.83 -5.01
C LYS A 156 -3.01 -19.73 -3.82
N VAL A 157 -3.53 -19.94 -2.61
CA VAL A 157 -2.70 -20.02 -1.41
C VAL A 157 -2.01 -21.38 -1.39
N ASN A 158 -0.67 -21.38 -1.35
CA ASN A 158 0.11 -22.61 -1.35
C ASN A 158 0.10 -23.31 0.03
N THR A 159 0.74 -24.47 0.13
CA THR A 159 0.84 -25.27 1.37
C THR A 159 1.60 -24.58 2.50
N TYR A 160 2.38 -23.54 2.20
CA TYR A 160 3.10 -22.72 3.18
C TYR A 160 2.29 -21.48 3.61
N SER A 161 1.01 -21.42 3.24
CA SER A 161 0.13 -20.30 3.51
C SER A 161 0.60 -18.99 2.87
N LEU A 162 1.17 -19.07 1.66
CA LEU A 162 1.67 -17.92 0.90
C LEU A 162 0.87 -17.74 -0.39
N ALA A 163 0.57 -16.49 -0.73
CA ALA A 163 0.02 -16.06 -2.01
C ALA A 163 1.09 -15.29 -2.80
N THR A 164 1.27 -15.65 -4.08
CA THR A 164 2.25 -14.99 -4.95
C THR A 164 1.61 -13.84 -5.70
N VAL A 165 2.16 -12.63 -5.55
CA VAL A 165 1.77 -11.42 -6.28
C VAL A 165 3.04 -10.73 -6.77
N ASP A 166 3.11 -10.41 -8.06
CA ASP A 166 4.28 -9.73 -8.67
C ASP A 166 5.64 -10.40 -8.40
N ARG A 167 5.67 -11.74 -8.35
CA ARG A 167 6.87 -12.56 -8.04
C ARG A 167 7.39 -12.40 -6.61
N ASN A 168 6.60 -11.80 -5.72
CA ASN A 168 6.81 -11.80 -4.28
C ASN A 168 5.76 -12.68 -3.61
N GLN A 169 6.10 -13.22 -2.44
CA GLN A 169 5.21 -14.08 -1.67
C GLN A 169 4.75 -13.37 -0.41
N TYR A 170 3.44 -13.36 -0.18
CA TYR A 170 2.81 -12.72 0.95
C TYR A 170 2.04 -13.77 1.74
N SER A 171 2.28 -13.83 3.05
CA SER A 171 1.57 -14.77 3.91
C SER A 171 0.09 -14.45 4.04
N VAL A 172 -0.70 -15.50 4.22
CA VAL A 172 -2.15 -15.48 4.39
C VAL A 172 -2.45 -16.28 5.65
N PRO A 173 -3.50 -15.99 6.45
CA PRO A 173 -3.87 -16.82 7.58
C PRO A 173 -4.03 -18.31 7.18
N CYS A 174 -3.45 -19.22 7.97
CA CYS A 174 -3.38 -20.65 7.62
C CYS A 174 -4.72 -21.34 7.34
N GLN A 175 -5.83 -20.78 7.83
CA GLN A 175 -7.17 -21.27 7.52
C GLN A 175 -7.52 -21.21 6.03
N TYR A 176 -6.83 -20.38 5.25
CA TYR A 176 -7.05 -20.21 3.81
C TYR A 176 -6.07 -21.04 2.96
N THR A 177 -5.23 -21.88 3.57
CA THR A 177 -4.29 -22.75 2.86
C THR A 177 -5.00 -23.60 1.80
N GLY A 178 -4.50 -23.60 0.56
CA GLY A 178 -5.06 -24.37 -0.55
C GLY A 178 -6.26 -23.71 -1.25
N GLN A 179 -6.83 -22.63 -0.70
CA GLN A 179 -7.98 -21.94 -1.27
C GLN A 179 -7.56 -20.95 -2.37
N MET A 180 -8.51 -20.63 -3.26
CA MET A 180 -8.39 -19.52 -4.20
C MET A 180 -8.92 -18.25 -3.52
N ILE A 181 -8.10 -17.21 -3.48
CA ILE A 181 -8.45 -15.90 -2.90
C ILE A 181 -8.24 -14.80 -3.94
N ILE A 182 -8.75 -13.60 -3.69
CA ILE A 182 -8.48 -12.43 -4.53
C ILE A 182 -7.40 -11.57 -3.87
N ALA A 183 -6.34 -11.26 -4.59
CA ALA A 183 -5.38 -10.23 -4.21
C ALA A 183 -5.65 -8.96 -5.02
N LYS A 184 -5.96 -7.84 -4.35
CA LYS A 184 -6.02 -6.52 -4.96
C LYS A 184 -4.71 -5.78 -4.72
N ALA A 185 -3.91 -5.61 -5.77
CA ALA A 185 -2.64 -4.91 -5.70
C ALA A 185 -2.80 -3.41 -5.99
N TYR A 186 -2.83 -2.60 -4.93
CA TYR A 186 -2.75 -1.14 -4.98
C TYR A 186 -1.30 -0.70 -5.15
N VAL A 187 -1.05 0.60 -5.33
CA VAL A 187 0.32 1.10 -5.55
C VAL A 187 1.20 0.89 -4.30
N ASP A 188 0.64 1.03 -3.12
CA ASP A 188 1.30 1.01 -1.81
C ASP A 188 1.04 -0.27 -1.02
N ARG A 189 -0.06 -0.97 -1.30
CA ARG A 189 -0.50 -2.15 -0.55
C ARG A 189 -1.08 -3.27 -1.41
N ILE A 190 -1.22 -4.45 -0.81
CA ILE A 190 -1.92 -5.60 -1.37
C ILE A 190 -2.97 -6.06 -0.37
N ASP A 191 -4.24 -5.95 -0.76
CA ASP A 191 -5.36 -6.45 0.04
C ASP A 191 -5.66 -7.89 -0.38
N LEU A 192 -5.60 -8.82 0.57
CA LEU A 192 -5.99 -10.20 0.39
C LEU A 192 -7.46 -10.36 0.80
N ILE A 193 -8.28 -10.89 -0.09
CA ILE A 193 -9.74 -10.88 0.03
C ILE A 193 -10.31 -12.28 -0.15
N VAL A 194 -11.20 -12.66 0.77
CA VAL A 194 -11.98 -13.90 0.71
C VAL A 194 -13.46 -13.55 0.81
N GLY A 195 -14.24 -13.89 -0.22
CA GLY A 195 -15.61 -13.43 -0.35
C GLY A 195 -15.66 -11.89 -0.44
N SER A 196 -16.29 -11.25 0.54
CA SER A 196 -16.38 -9.79 0.65
C SER A 196 -15.45 -9.18 1.70
N GLN A 197 -14.65 -9.99 2.41
CA GLN A 197 -13.84 -9.53 3.53
C GLN A 197 -12.36 -9.46 3.16
N ILE A 198 -11.72 -8.34 3.52
CA ILE A 198 -10.26 -8.21 3.52
C ILE A 198 -9.74 -9.02 4.71
N VAL A 199 -9.01 -10.09 4.43
CA VAL A 199 -8.45 -10.97 5.46
C VAL A 199 -7.13 -10.46 6.00
N PHE A 200 -6.37 -9.76 5.17
CA PHE A 200 -5.11 -9.11 5.56
C PHE A 200 -4.67 -8.09 4.49
N THR A 201 -3.93 -7.07 4.90
CA THR A 201 -3.35 -6.05 4.01
C THR A 201 -1.83 -6.03 4.20
N HIS A 202 -1.09 -6.29 3.13
CA HIS A 202 0.38 -6.20 3.11
C HIS A 202 0.84 -4.88 2.50
N THR A 203 1.97 -4.36 2.96
CA THR A 203 2.70 -3.32 2.21
C THR A 203 3.24 -3.92 0.91
N ARG A 204 3.03 -3.25 -0.22
CA ARG A 204 3.45 -3.76 -1.53
C ARG A 204 4.96 -3.59 -1.72
N CYS A 205 5.62 -4.66 -2.15
CA CYS A 205 7.02 -4.63 -2.56
C CYS A 205 7.17 -4.70 -4.09
N TYR A 206 8.01 -3.82 -4.65
CA TYR A 206 8.37 -3.81 -6.08
C TYR A 206 9.69 -4.50 -6.41
N ARG A 207 10.41 -5.02 -5.39
CA ARG A 207 11.52 -5.96 -5.59
C ARG A 207 10.99 -7.32 -6.08
N ARG A 208 11.88 -8.29 -6.30
CA ARG A 208 11.51 -9.60 -6.84
C ARG A 208 12.05 -10.71 -5.94
N GLY A 209 11.25 -11.75 -5.72
CA GLY A 209 11.65 -12.94 -4.97
C GLY A 209 11.63 -12.77 -3.45
N GLU A 210 11.01 -11.71 -2.95
CA GLU A 210 10.91 -11.45 -1.51
C GLU A 210 9.75 -12.26 -0.90
N VAL A 211 9.88 -12.62 0.39
CA VAL A 211 8.88 -13.39 1.13
C VAL A 211 8.53 -12.64 2.42
N PHE A 212 7.27 -12.22 2.53
CA PHE A 212 6.72 -11.46 3.65
C PHE A 212 5.81 -12.35 4.50
N MET A 213 6.29 -12.73 5.68
CA MET A 213 5.54 -13.60 6.60
C MET A 213 5.12 -12.86 7.87
N GLU A 214 3.84 -12.97 8.19
CA GLU A 214 3.25 -12.46 9.41
C GLU A 214 3.05 -13.60 10.39
N ILE A 215 3.68 -13.52 11.55
CA ILE A 215 3.63 -14.58 12.57
C ILE A 215 2.20 -14.93 12.98
N GLY A 216 1.32 -13.93 13.06
CA GLY A 216 -0.10 -14.08 13.36
C GLY A 216 -0.82 -15.09 12.47
N HIS A 217 -0.43 -15.18 11.19
CA HIS A 217 -1.03 -16.11 10.23
C HIS A 217 -0.80 -17.58 10.57
N TYR A 218 0.28 -17.87 11.29
CA TYR A 218 0.73 -19.22 11.59
C TYR A 218 0.43 -19.65 13.04
N LEU A 219 0.04 -18.73 13.92
CA LEU A 219 -0.15 -19.03 15.36
C LEU A 219 -1.14 -20.17 15.61
N SER A 220 -2.22 -20.29 14.84
CA SER A 220 -3.20 -21.39 14.99
C SER A 220 -2.62 -22.76 14.63
N VAL A 221 -1.71 -22.82 13.66
CA VAL A 221 -1.00 -24.05 13.29
C VAL A 221 0.09 -24.38 14.29
N LEU A 222 0.82 -23.36 14.77
CA LEU A 222 1.84 -23.54 15.81
C LEU A 222 1.23 -24.02 17.14
N GLU A 223 0.02 -23.58 17.47
CA GLU A 223 -0.72 -24.07 18.64
C GLU A 223 -1.07 -25.55 18.52
N ARG A 224 -1.52 -26.00 17.34
CA ARG A 224 -1.82 -27.42 17.07
C ARG A 224 -0.57 -28.28 16.94
N LYS A 225 0.53 -27.73 16.43
CA LYS A 225 1.81 -28.43 16.22
C LYS A 225 2.98 -27.64 16.85
N PRO A 226 3.11 -27.62 18.19
CA PRO A 226 4.09 -26.79 18.88
C PRO A 226 5.55 -27.08 18.51
N HIS A 227 5.86 -28.32 18.10
CA HIS A 227 7.23 -28.67 17.69
C HIS A 227 7.65 -27.95 16.39
N ALA A 228 6.73 -27.45 15.57
CA ALA A 228 7.07 -26.74 14.33
C ALA A 228 7.85 -25.44 14.58
N ILE A 229 7.75 -24.88 15.79
CA ILE A 229 8.38 -23.61 16.19
C ILE A 229 9.91 -23.67 16.13
N THR A 230 10.50 -24.86 16.28
CA THR A 230 11.95 -25.04 16.24
C THR A 230 12.55 -24.74 14.86
N HIS A 231 11.77 -24.96 13.78
CA HIS A 231 12.26 -24.85 12.41
C HIS A 231 11.44 -23.91 11.52
N ALA A 232 10.32 -23.37 12.00
CA ALA A 232 9.45 -22.48 11.22
C ALA A 232 10.22 -21.24 10.72
N SER A 233 10.15 -21.00 9.40
CA SER A 233 10.79 -19.87 8.75
C SER A 233 10.29 -18.53 9.28
N VAL A 234 8.99 -18.41 9.55
CA VAL A 234 8.38 -17.20 10.12
C VAL A 234 8.95 -16.83 11.49
N VAL A 235 9.32 -17.83 12.31
CA VAL A 235 9.93 -17.61 13.64
C VAL A 235 11.36 -17.10 13.48
N ARG A 236 12.07 -17.49 12.41
CA ARG A 236 13.42 -17.00 12.13
C ARG A 236 13.46 -15.58 11.58
N GLN A 237 12.33 -15.07 11.08
CA GLN A 237 12.20 -13.68 10.62
C GLN A 237 11.85 -12.71 11.76
N LEU A 238 11.57 -13.20 12.96
CA LEU A 238 11.32 -12.37 14.13
C LEU A 238 12.59 -11.62 14.58
N PRO A 239 12.45 -10.49 15.31
CA PRO A 239 13.58 -9.78 15.89
C PRO A 239 14.50 -10.70 16.70
N ALA A 240 15.80 -10.39 16.71
CA ALA A 240 16.84 -11.24 17.29
C ALA A 240 16.59 -11.65 18.76
N VAL A 241 15.88 -10.81 19.52
CA VAL A 241 15.48 -11.09 20.91
C VAL A 241 14.62 -12.36 21.02
N PHE A 242 13.72 -12.61 20.07
CA PHE A 242 12.92 -13.84 20.02
C PHE A 242 13.78 -15.06 19.71
N GLY A 243 14.83 -14.88 18.90
CA GLY A 243 15.81 -15.94 18.59
C GLY A 243 16.57 -16.40 19.84
N ARG A 244 17.10 -15.44 20.61
CA ARG A 244 17.79 -15.72 21.89
C ARG A 244 16.86 -16.40 22.89
N LEU A 245 15.65 -15.87 23.04
CA LEU A 245 14.65 -16.46 23.93
C LEU A 245 14.29 -17.89 23.54
N ARG A 246 14.09 -18.15 22.24
CA ARG A 246 13.82 -19.49 21.72
C ARG A 246 14.94 -20.45 22.10
N GLU A 247 16.18 -20.11 21.80
CA GLU A 247 17.34 -20.98 22.07
C GLU A 247 17.45 -21.30 23.57
N LYS A 248 17.29 -20.29 24.41
CA LYS A 248 17.29 -20.45 25.87
C LYS A 248 16.17 -21.39 26.35
N MET A 249 14.93 -21.12 25.97
CA MET A 249 13.78 -21.93 26.40
C MET A 249 13.93 -23.38 25.92
N LEU A 250 14.36 -23.59 24.67
CA LEU A 250 14.62 -24.92 24.13
C LEU A 250 15.74 -25.67 24.88
N ALA A 251 16.77 -24.95 25.34
CA ALA A 251 17.87 -25.53 26.11
C ALA A 251 17.50 -25.82 27.57
N ALA A 252 16.56 -25.07 28.15
CA ALA A 252 16.17 -25.20 29.55
C ALA A 252 15.56 -26.57 29.88
N HIS A 253 14.68 -27.09 29.00
CA HIS A 253 14.12 -28.43 29.14
C HIS A 253 13.45 -28.94 27.86
N SER A 254 13.18 -30.26 27.81
CA SER A 254 12.63 -30.96 26.64
C SER A 254 11.29 -30.43 26.11
N ARG A 255 10.52 -29.69 26.93
CA ARG A 255 9.26 -29.04 26.54
C ARG A 255 9.34 -27.53 26.32
N GLY A 256 10.55 -26.96 26.24
CA GLY A 256 10.74 -25.50 26.21
C GLY A 256 10.12 -24.80 24.99
N TYR A 257 9.90 -25.54 23.91
CA TYR A 257 9.13 -25.06 22.76
C TYR A 257 7.68 -24.66 23.13
N LYS A 258 7.10 -25.21 24.21
CA LYS A 258 5.76 -24.84 24.67
C LYS A 258 5.74 -23.50 25.40
N ASP A 259 6.80 -23.18 26.15
CA ASP A 259 6.89 -21.90 26.83
C ASP A 259 7.13 -20.79 25.81
N PHE A 260 7.98 -21.07 24.82
CA PHE A 260 8.19 -20.16 23.71
C PHE A 260 6.93 -20.00 22.86
N LEU A 261 6.14 -21.07 22.65
CA LEU A 261 4.80 -20.96 22.05
C LEU A 261 3.90 -20.03 22.87
N ALA A 262 3.87 -20.16 24.19
CA ALA A 262 3.04 -19.32 25.05
C ALA A 262 3.41 -17.83 24.90
N VAL A 263 4.70 -17.51 24.75
CA VAL A 263 5.17 -16.16 24.43
C VAL A 263 4.69 -15.72 23.04
N LEU A 264 4.83 -16.56 22.01
CA LEU A 264 4.35 -16.23 20.66
C LEU A 264 2.84 -16.02 20.60
N LEU A 265 2.06 -16.73 21.44
CA LEU A 265 0.60 -16.55 21.49
C LEU A 265 0.19 -15.18 22.05
N LEU A 266 1.06 -14.49 22.80
CA LEU A 266 0.83 -13.10 23.21
C LEU A 266 0.75 -12.14 22.01
N LEU A 267 1.34 -12.51 20.86
CA LEU A 267 1.26 -11.71 19.62
C LEU A 267 -0.14 -11.71 18.99
N ARG A 268 -1.12 -12.41 19.59
CA ARG A 268 -2.55 -12.24 19.26
C ARG A 268 -3.15 -11.00 19.90
N GLU A 269 -2.61 -10.59 21.03
CA GLU A 269 -3.14 -9.53 21.89
C GLU A 269 -2.28 -8.26 21.83
N TYR A 270 -0.97 -8.41 21.65
CA TYR A 270 0.00 -7.31 21.70
C TYR A 270 0.78 -7.17 20.38
N ALA A 271 1.17 -5.94 20.04
CA ALA A 271 1.98 -5.68 18.86
C ALA A 271 3.38 -6.30 19.00
N LEU A 272 3.94 -6.74 17.87
CA LEU A 272 5.27 -7.34 17.82
C LEU A 272 6.34 -6.42 18.43
N SER A 273 6.27 -5.12 18.14
CA SER A 273 7.20 -4.10 18.67
C SER A 273 7.18 -4.07 20.20
N ASP A 274 6.00 -4.09 20.80
CA ASP A 274 5.83 -3.91 22.24
C ASP A 274 6.37 -5.12 22.99
N VAL A 275 6.07 -6.33 22.47
CA VAL A 275 6.63 -7.57 23.00
C VAL A 275 8.15 -7.61 22.83
N ALA A 276 8.69 -7.16 21.68
CA ALA A 276 10.12 -7.10 21.45
C ALA A 276 10.82 -6.15 22.45
N THR A 277 10.28 -4.95 22.66
CA THR A 277 10.82 -3.98 23.62
C THR A 277 10.71 -4.48 25.07
N ALA A 278 9.61 -5.13 25.43
CA ALA A 278 9.47 -5.75 26.75
C ALA A 278 10.53 -6.84 26.96
N LEU A 279 10.76 -7.68 25.95
CA LEU A 279 11.78 -8.72 25.99
C LEU A 279 13.21 -8.16 26.09
N GLU A 280 13.51 -7.04 25.43
CA GLU A 280 14.84 -6.41 25.48
C GLU A 280 15.14 -5.76 26.84
N THR A 281 14.10 -5.36 27.58
CA THR A 281 14.23 -4.67 28.88
C THR A 281 14.06 -5.60 30.08
N MET A 282 13.77 -6.88 29.85
CA MET A 282 13.68 -7.91 30.88
C MET A 282 15.00 -8.68 30.97
N ASP A 283 15.35 -9.13 32.17
CA ASP A 283 16.37 -10.16 32.29
C ASP A 283 15.82 -11.44 31.65
N GLU A 284 16.59 -12.02 30.73
CA GLU A 284 16.21 -13.24 30.03
C GLU A 284 15.87 -14.38 31.01
N ALA A 285 16.36 -14.36 32.26
CA ALA A 285 16.09 -15.37 33.29
C ALA A 285 14.64 -15.40 33.79
N ASP A 286 13.95 -14.26 33.76
CA ASP A 286 12.61 -14.10 34.33
C ASP A 286 11.49 -14.10 33.29
N VAL A 287 11.84 -14.35 32.02
CA VAL A 287 10.90 -14.28 30.90
C VAL A 287 10.01 -15.53 30.86
N THR A 288 8.75 -15.33 31.22
CA THR A 288 7.65 -16.27 31.02
C THR A 288 6.49 -15.55 30.32
N ALA A 289 5.57 -16.30 29.71
CA ALA A 289 4.39 -15.67 29.11
C ALA A 289 3.56 -14.87 30.13
N THR A 290 3.51 -15.31 31.38
CA THR A 290 2.80 -14.63 32.47
C THR A 290 3.49 -13.32 32.85
N THR A 291 4.81 -13.33 33.06
CA THR A 291 5.57 -12.12 33.43
C THR A 291 5.58 -11.08 32.30
N LEU A 292 5.65 -11.52 31.05
CA LEU A 292 5.49 -10.65 29.88
C LEU A 292 4.09 -10.03 29.81
N ARG A 293 3.03 -10.83 29.98
CA ARG A 293 1.66 -10.32 29.95
C ARG A 293 1.40 -9.29 31.06
N GLN A 294 1.93 -9.52 32.27
CA GLN A 294 1.85 -8.55 33.37
C GLN A 294 2.54 -7.23 33.03
N ARG A 295 3.68 -7.28 32.34
CA ARG A 295 4.43 -6.08 31.94
C ARG A 295 3.80 -5.33 30.77
N LEU A 296 3.12 -6.05 29.87
CA LEU A 296 2.48 -5.50 28.67
C LEU A 296 1.06 -4.98 28.94
N SER A 297 0.40 -5.45 30.01
CA SER A 297 -0.87 -4.89 30.44
C SER A 297 -0.62 -3.48 31.01
N PRO A 298 -1.41 -2.46 30.66
CA PRO A 298 -1.30 -1.17 31.32
C PRO A 298 -1.48 -1.40 32.82
N MET A 299 -0.53 -0.94 33.63
CA MET A 299 -0.77 -0.85 35.06
C MET A 299 -2.02 0.01 35.22
N ASP A 300 -3.07 -0.55 35.82
CA ASP A 300 -4.17 0.24 36.34
C ASP A 300 -3.55 1.27 37.29
N THR A 301 -3.36 2.49 36.81
CA THR A 301 -3.22 3.67 37.66
C THR A 301 -4.62 3.97 38.19
N SER A 302 -5.15 3.06 39.02
CA SER A 302 -6.27 3.37 39.89
C SER A 302 -5.74 4.28 40.97
N ALA A 303 -6.10 5.56 40.82
CA ALA A 303 -6.03 6.62 41.80
C ALA A 303 -6.09 6.15 43.26
N GLN A 304 -5.10 6.60 44.02
CA GLN A 304 -5.30 7.18 45.35
C GLN A 304 -4.71 8.58 45.33
#